data_AF-A0A8W8IF73-F1
#
_entry.id   AF-A0A8W8IF73-F1
#
_cell.length_a   1.000
_cell.length_b   1.000
_cell.length_c   1.000
_cell.angle_alpha   90.00
_cell.angle_beta   90.00
_cell.angle_gamma   90.00
#
_symmetry.space_group_name_H-M   'P 1'
#
loop_
_entity.id
_entity.type
_entity.pdbx_description
1 polymer ?
#
loop_
_entity_poly.entity_id
_entity_poly.type
_entity_poly.pdbx_seq_one_letter_code
_entity_poly.pdbx_strand_id
1 'polypeptide(L)'
;VVEGSIYHVTANGSNLNRIVSGLKSPEGLSIDWVSRNMYWTDSELDCIEVSRLNGTSRKRLFERELVNPRAIVVSPQRGRMYWTDWNRGTPKIEVANMDGTNRKVFVESDLRLPNGLTVDLYSSQVCWGDAGTSKVECIREDGVGRVLLTDSAPYPFGLSYHGNNIFWTDWSQKAVMEVSRGGSPRASLEIPVGGNGRLYGLTSVTECPRINNACSVNNGGCRFLCLPTPNGGRTCSCPDDVSEETCNEISVIRKRK
;
A
#
# COMPACT_ATOMS: atom_id res chain seq x y z
N VAL A 1 0.57 -7.04 26.86
CA VAL A 1 0.90 -6.27 25.64
C VAL A 1 0.00 -6.82 24.55
N VAL A 2 -0.87 -6.00 23.96
CA VAL A 2 -1.71 -6.44 22.83
C VAL A 2 -0.79 -6.56 21.63
N GLU A 3 -0.72 -7.74 21.03
CA GLU A 3 0.07 -7.98 19.83
C GLU A 3 -0.74 -7.53 18.60
N GLY A 4 -0.12 -6.77 17.70
CA GLY A 4 -0.72 -6.37 16.44
C GLY A 4 -1.01 -7.60 15.57
N SER A 5 -2.04 -7.52 14.73
CA SER A 5 -2.46 -8.64 13.88
C SER A 5 -3.20 -8.14 12.63
N ILE A 6 -3.14 -8.92 11.56
CA ILE A 6 -3.96 -8.71 10.35
C ILE A 6 -5.05 -9.78 10.33
N TYR A 7 -6.30 -9.36 10.16
CA TYR A 7 -7.47 -10.23 10.08
C TYR A 7 -8.09 -10.18 8.69
N HIS A 8 -8.69 -11.29 8.29
CA HIS A 8 -9.59 -11.37 7.14
C HIS A 8 -11.00 -11.70 7.63
N VAL A 9 -11.99 -11.04 7.06
CA VAL A 9 -13.41 -11.27 7.32
C VAL A 9 -14.16 -11.15 6.00
N THR A 10 -15.23 -11.93 5.83
CA THR A 10 -16.07 -11.80 4.64
C THR A 10 -16.95 -10.55 4.74
N ALA A 11 -17.42 -10.02 3.60
CA ALA A 11 -18.20 -8.79 3.57
C ALA A 11 -19.51 -8.82 4.38
N ASN A 12 -20.07 -10.02 4.60
CA ASN A 12 -21.26 -10.21 5.44
C ASN A 12 -20.93 -10.33 6.94
N GLY A 13 -19.67 -10.13 7.33
CA GLY A 13 -19.19 -10.21 8.72
C GLY A 13 -18.83 -11.62 9.21
N SER A 14 -19.03 -12.66 8.40
CA SER A 14 -18.70 -14.04 8.79
C SER A 14 -17.22 -14.38 8.54
N ASN A 15 -16.77 -15.53 9.08
CA ASN A 15 -15.44 -16.09 8.85
C ASN A 15 -14.29 -15.14 9.21
N LEU A 16 -14.37 -14.52 10.39
CA LEU A 16 -13.27 -13.75 10.96
C LEU A 16 -12.09 -14.67 11.28
N ASN A 17 -10.97 -14.47 10.60
CA ASN A 17 -9.76 -15.26 10.75
C ASN A 17 -8.55 -14.35 10.94
N ARG A 18 -7.70 -14.67 11.91
CA ARG A 18 -6.39 -14.03 12.05
C ARG A 18 -5.44 -14.63 11.00
N ILE A 19 -4.88 -13.77 10.15
CA ILE A 19 -3.99 -14.17 9.05
C ILE A 19 -2.53 -13.98 9.42
N VAL A 20 -2.20 -12.87 10.10
CA VAL A 20 -0.83 -12.57 10.56
C VAL A 20 -0.88 -12.18 12.03
N SER A 21 0.08 -12.68 12.80
CA SER A 21 0.38 -12.31 14.19
C SER A 21 1.85 -11.91 14.32
N GLY A 22 2.31 -11.54 15.52
CA GLY A 22 3.69 -11.09 15.69
C GLY A 22 3.95 -9.68 15.16
N LEU A 23 2.91 -8.84 15.08
CA LEU A 23 3.05 -7.43 14.72
C LEU A 23 3.04 -6.57 15.98
N LYS A 24 3.54 -5.35 15.88
CA LYS A 24 3.52 -4.36 16.96
C LYS A 24 2.52 -3.26 16.66
N SER A 25 2.75 -2.51 15.59
CA SER A 25 1.88 -1.41 15.19
C SER A 25 1.68 -1.40 13.67
N PRO A 26 0.88 -2.34 13.13
CA PRO A 26 0.56 -2.34 11.70
C PRO A 26 -0.33 -1.14 11.33
N GLU A 27 0.21 -0.23 10.52
CA GLU A 27 -0.42 1.07 10.21
C GLU A 27 -1.05 1.10 8.81
N GLY A 28 -0.45 0.41 7.85
CA GLY A 28 -0.91 0.36 6.45
C GLY A 28 -0.92 -1.06 5.91
N LEU A 29 -1.90 -1.36 5.05
CA LEU A 29 -2.06 -2.65 4.38
C LEU A 29 -2.43 -2.41 2.92
N SER A 30 -1.77 -3.10 2.01
CA SER A 30 -2.08 -3.08 0.57
C SER A 30 -2.10 -4.48 0.00
N ILE A 31 -3.02 -4.71 -0.95
CA ILE A 31 -3.29 -6.02 -1.53
C ILE A 31 -2.83 -6.04 -2.98
N ASP A 32 -1.96 -6.98 -3.32
CA ASP A 32 -1.71 -7.37 -4.71
C ASP A 32 -2.72 -8.46 -5.08
N TRP A 33 -3.83 -8.04 -5.70
CA TRP A 33 -4.90 -8.96 -6.12
C TRP A 33 -4.49 -9.85 -7.30
N VAL A 34 -3.42 -9.50 -8.02
CA VAL A 34 -2.94 -10.23 -9.20
C VAL A 34 -2.03 -11.37 -8.78
N SER A 35 -0.99 -11.07 -8.00
CA SER A 35 -0.01 -12.05 -7.53
C SER A 35 -0.44 -12.74 -6.23
N ARG A 36 -1.57 -12.33 -5.64
CA ARG A 36 -2.15 -12.89 -4.40
C ARG A 36 -1.21 -12.74 -3.20
N ASN A 37 -0.68 -11.54 -3.03
CA ASN A 37 0.17 -11.14 -1.91
C ASN A 37 -0.45 -9.96 -1.17
N MET A 38 -0.06 -9.77 0.08
CA MET A 38 -0.35 -8.56 0.86
C MET A 38 0.94 -7.97 1.42
N TYR A 39 0.96 -6.64 1.47
CA TYR A 39 2.10 -5.84 1.91
C TYR A 39 1.63 -4.94 3.05
N TRP A 40 2.41 -4.84 4.11
CA TRP A 40 2.08 -3.98 5.24
C TRP A 40 3.30 -3.25 5.78
N THR A 41 3.02 -2.15 6.47
CA THR A 41 3.97 -1.37 7.25
C THR A 41 3.73 -1.66 8.73
N ASP A 42 4.80 -1.76 9.50
CA ASP A 42 4.73 -1.77 10.97
C ASP A 42 5.60 -0.64 11.50
N SER A 43 4.96 0.34 12.17
CA SER A 43 5.62 1.57 12.59
C SER A 43 6.44 1.42 13.87
N GLU A 44 6.22 0.38 14.66
CA GLU A 44 7.01 0.12 15.87
C GLU A 44 8.17 -0.84 15.58
N LEU A 45 8.04 -1.67 14.54
CA LEU A 45 9.13 -2.52 14.04
C LEU A 45 9.97 -1.87 12.93
N ASP A 46 9.61 -0.67 12.48
CA ASP A 46 10.29 0.05 11.39
C ASP A 46 10.51 -0.80 10.15
N CYS A 47 9.46 -1.52 9.73
CA CYS A 47 9.58 -2.48 8.64
C CYS A 47 8.43 -2.45 7.64
N ILE A 48 8.74 -2.96 6.44
CA ILE A 48 7.77 -3.27 5.41
C ILE A 48 7.93 -4.75 5.07
N GLU A 49 6.81 -5.46 5.09
CA GLU A 49 6.77 -6.90 4.94
C GLU A 49 5.77 -7.30 3.86
N VAL A 50 5.96 -8.51 3.33
CA VAL A 50 5.07 -9.14 2.35
C VAL A 50 4.76 -10.56 2.79
N SER A 51 3.57 -11.04 2.46
CA SER A 51 3.21 -12.45 2.55
C SER A 51 2.12 -12.79 1.53
N ARG A 52 1.79 -14.08 1.42
CA ARG A 52 0.58 -14.51 0.72
C ARG A 52 -0.67 -14.01 1.44
N LEU A 53 -1.79 -13.93 0.72
CA LEU A 53 -3.08 -13.52 1.32
C LEU A 53 -3.55 -14.43 2.48
N ASN A 54 -3.01 -15.64 2.59
CA ASN A 54 -3.27 -16.56 3.70
C ASN A 54 -2.23 -16.46 4.85
N GLY A 55 -1.33 -15.48 4.81
CA GLY A 55 -0.30 -15.24 5.82
C GLY A 55 0.95 -16.10 5.67
N THR A 56 0.96 -17.06 4.75
CA THR A 56 2.13 -17.89 4.48
C THR A 56 3.21 -17.13 3.72
N SER A 57 4.43 -17.64 3.78
CA SER A 57 5.58 -17.06 3.07
C SER A 57 5.87 -15.61 3.42
N ARG A 58 5.83 -15.28 4.72
CA ARG A 58 6.17 -13.95 5.23
C ARG A 58 7.65 -13.65 5.00
N LYS A 59 7.93 -12.47 4.44
CA LYS A 59 9.27 -11.96 4.19
C LYS A 59 9.33 -10.47 4.55
N ARG A 60 10.40 -10.06 5.20
CA ARG A 60 10.71 -8.64 5.40
C ARG A 60 11.43 -8.06 4.19
N LEU A 61 10.85 -7.04 3.57
CA LEU A 61 11.44 -6.37 2.40
C LEU A 61 12.38 -5.23 2.84
N PHE A 62 11.98 -4.49 3.87
CA PHE A 62 12.75 -3.38 4.41
C PHE A 62 12.74 -3.40 5.94
N GLU A 63 13.89 -3.11 6.55
CA GLU A 63 14.08 -3.06 8.00
C GLU A 63 15.13 -2.01 8.44
N ARG A 64 15.54 -1.15 7.50
CA ARG A 64 16.55 -0.12 7.71
C ARG A 64 16.08 1.16 7.04
N GLU A 65 16.52 2.30 7.60
CA GLU A 65 16.22 3.62 7.06
C GLU A 65 14.71 3.89 6.92
N LEU A 66 13.93 3.26 7.82
CA LEU A 66 12.52 3.48 8.09
C LEU A 66 12.43 3.96 9.53
N VAL A 67 11.58 4.95 9.82
CA VAL A 67 11.43 5.49 11.19
C VAL A 67 9.99 5.49 11.67
N ASN A 68 9.02 5.71 10.78
CA ASN A 68 7.61 5.51 11.07
C ASN A 68 6.86 5.24 9.74
N PRO A 69 7.02 4.07 9.12
CA PRO A 69 6.27 3.75 7.91
C PRO A 69 4.77 3.68 8.22
N ARG A 70 3.94 4.37 7.42
CA ARG A 70 2.47 4.45 7.60
C ARG A 70 1.69 3.93 6.40
N ALA A 71 1.25 4.77 5.48
CA ALA A 71 0.46 4.32 4.34
C ALA A 71 1.36 3.57 3.35
N ILE A 72 0.81 2.52 2.73
CA ILE A 72 1.45 1.76 1.66
C ILE A 72 0.43 1.44 0.57
N VAL A 73 0.84 1.57 -0.68
CA VAL A 73 0.06 1.16 -1.85
C VAL A 73 0.92 0.42 -2.86
N VAL A 74 0.35 -0.61 -3.49
CA VAL A 74 1.02 -1.40 -4.53
C VAL A 74 0.38 -1.19 -5.90
N SER A 75 1.18 -1.34 -6.95
CA SER A 75 0.78 -1.27 -8.35
C SER A 75 1.23 -2.55 -9.07
N PRO A 76 0.45 -3.65 -8.98
CA PRO A 76 0.88 -4.97 -9.45
C PRO A 76 1.22 -5.07 -10.93
N GLN A 77 0.56 -4.26 -11.77
CA GLN A 77 0.82 -4.20 -13.21
C GLN A 77 2.16 -3.52 -13.52
N ARG A 78 2.59 -2.60 -12.66
CA ARG A 78 3.85 -1.85 -12.82
C ARG A 78 5.00 -2.41 -11.99
N GLY A 79 4.71 -3.36 -11.09
CA GLY A 79 5.70 -3.95 -10.19
C GLY A 79 6.31 -2.93 -9.23
N ARG A 80 5.55 -1.90 -8.82
CA ARG A 80 6.01 -0.84 -7.91
C ARG A 80 5.15 -0.76 -6.66
N MET A 81 5.76 -0.34 -5.55
CA MET A 81 5.07 0.00 -4.33
C MET A 81 5.55 1.34 -3.81
N TYR A 82 4.65 2.05 -3.14
CA TYR A 82 4.87 3.38 -2.59
C TYR A 82 4.45 3.39 -1.14
N TRP A 83 5.18 4.10 -0.28
CA TRP A 83 4.80 4.28 1.12
C TRP A 83 5.20 5.65 1.65
N THR A 84 4.57 6.04 2.74
CA THR A 84 4.91 7.25 3.50
C THR A 84 5.73 6.89 4.72
N ASP A 85 6.81 7.63 5.00
CA ASP A 85 7.58 7.56 6.24
C ASP A 85 7.42 8.87 7.03
N TRP A 86 6.93 8.73 8.26
CA TRP A 86 6.60 9.79 9.21
C TRP A 86 7.80 10.27 10.05
N ASN A 87 9.03 10.06 9.59
CA ASN A 87 10.19 10.67 10.23
C ASN A 87 9.99 12.19 10.40
N ARG A 88 9.78 12.65 11.63
CA ARG A 88 9.45 14.07 11.91
C ARG A 88 10.55 15.05 11.49
N GLY A 89 11.79 14.58 11.34
CA GLY A 89 12.90 15.40 10.85
C GLY A 89 13.00 15.41 9.32
N THR A 90 12.81 14.26 8.68
CA THR A 90 12.93 14.08 7.23
C THR A 90 11.79 13.24 6.67
N PRO A 91 10.55 13.77 6.67
CA PRO A 91 9.38 13.05 6.17
C PRO A 91 9.53 12.82 4.67
N LYS A 92 9.16 11.64 4.20
CA LYS A 92 9.35 11.25 2.81
C LYS A 92 8.24 10.34 2.33
N ILE A 93 7.99 10.38 1.03
CA ILE A 93 7.28 9.34 0.30
C ILE A 93 8.35 8.61 -0.51
N GLU A 94 8.35 7.30 -0.44
CA GLU A 94 9.33 6.45 -1.11
C GLU A 94 8.66 5.53 -2.11
N VAL A 95 9.47 5.03 -3.04
CA VAL A 95 9.08 4.05 -4.06
C VAL A 95 10.11 2.94 -4.10
N ALA A 96 9.66 1.72 -4.36
CA ALA A 96 10.52 0.59 -4.70
C ALA A 96 9.81 -0.33 -5.68
N ASN A 97 10.57 -1.27 -6.26
CA ASN A 97 9.96 -2.43 -6.88
C ASN A 97 9.27 -3.28 -5.80
N MET A 98 8.23 -4.03 -6.17
CA MET A 98 7.46 -4.86 -5.23
C MET A 98 8.23 -6.07 -4.68
N ASP A 99 9.45 -6.31 -5.18
CA ASP A 99 10.40 -7.29 -4.65
C ASP A 99 11.42 -6.69 -3.66
N GLY A 100 11.28 -5.40 -3.33
CA GLY A 100 12.17 -4.67 -2.42
C GLY A 100 13.40 -4.05 -3.10
N THR A 101 13.58 -4.25 -4.41
CA THR A 101 14.73 -3.66 -5.13
C THR A 101 14.45 -2.22 -5.58
N ASN A 102 15.52 -1.48 -5.96
CA ASN A 102 15.42 -0.14 -6.54
C ASN A 102 14.64 0.87 -5.67
N ARG A 103 14.79 0.77 -4.35
CA ARG A 103 14.25 1.72 -3.37
C ARG A 103 14.83 3.12 -3.59
N LYS A 104 13.96 4.12 -3.65
CA LYS A 104 14.31 5.54 -3.86
C LYS A 104 13.36 6.45 -3.10
N VAL A 105 13.85 7.62 -2.70
CA VAL A 105 12.99 8.73 -2.27
C VAL A 105 12.23 9.26 -3.49
N PHE A 106 10.91 9.33 -3.37
CA PHE A 106 10.00 9.77 -4.43
C PHE A 106 9.57 11.23 -4.24
N VAL A 107 9.23 11.61 -3.01
CA VAL A 107 8.93 13.00 -2.62
C VAL A 107 9.55 13.27 -1.26
N GLU A 108 10.26 14.40 -1.11
CA GLU A 108 10.86 14.86 0.15
C GLU A 108 10.64 16.35 0.43
N SER A 109 10.10 17.10 -0.53
CA SER A 109 9.86 18.55 -0.42
C SER A 109 8.41 18.84 -0.05
N ASP A 110 8.19 19.92 0.71
CA ASP A 110 6.84 20.35 1.16
C ASP A 110 6.01 19.18 1.72
N LEU A 111 6.65 18.39 2.57
CA LEU A 111 6.06 17.29 3.34
C LEU A 111 6.29 17.55 4.83
N ARG A 112 5.29 17.18 5.64
CA ARG A 112 5.35 17.31 7.10
C ARG A 112 4.75 16.11 7.80
N LEU A 113 3.55 15.71 7.44
CA LEU A 113 2.85 14.54 8.01
C LEU A 113 2.07 13.78 6.92
N PRO A 114 2.78 13.13 5.96
CA PRO A 114 2.14 12.40 4.86
C PRO A 114 1.44 11.14 5.40
N ASN A 115 0.13 11.21 5.57
CA ASN A 115 -0.65 10.23 6.33
C ASN A 115 -1.25 9.13 5.47
N GLY A 116 -1.86 9.55 4.37
CA GLY A 116 -2.58 8.67 3.46
C GLY A 116 -2.00 8.75 2.07
N LEU A 117 -2.10 7.64 1.35
CA LEU A 117 -1.49 7.44 0.06
C LEU A 117 -2.44 6.61 -0.82
N THR A 118 -2.58 6.99 -2.07
CA THR A 118 -3.31 6.21 -3.07
C THR A 118 -2.63 6.30 -4.42
N VAL A 119 -2.82 5.29 -5.26
CA VAL A 119 -2.33 5.26 -6.64
C VAL A 119 -3.51 5.06 -7.57
N ASP A 120 -3.63 5.89 -8.60
CA ASP A 120 -4.51 5.58 -9.71
C ASP A 120 -3.74 4.80 -10.77
N LEU A 121 -4.13 3.54 -10.93
CA LEU A 121 -3.56 2.65 -11.92
C LEU A 121 -3.79 3.11 -13.36
N TYR A 122 -4.86 3.87 -13.64
CA TYR A 122 -5.17 4.33 -14.99
C TYR A 122 -4.38 5.58 -15.37
N SER A 123 -4.35 6.62 -14.53
CA SER A 123 -3.63 7.86 -14.84
C SER A 123 -2.16 7.89 -14.46
N SER A 124 -1.63 6.81 -13.86
CA SER A 124 -0.23 6.74 -13.40
C SER A 124 0.13 7.89 -12.45
N GLN A 125 -0.75 8.14 -11.47
CA GLN A 125 -0.54 9.18 -10.46
C GLN A 125 -0.55 8.60 -9.06
N VAL A 126 0.35 9.11 -8.23
CA VAL A 126 0.41 8.86 -6.80
C VAL A 126 -0.11 10.11 -6.11
N CYS A 127 -1.08 9.94 -5.22
CA CYS A 127 -1.69 11.02 -4.49
C CYS A 127 -1.59 10.78 -2.99
N TRP A 128 -1.35 11.83 -2.23
CA TRP A 128 -1.21 11.75 -0.78
C TRP A 128 -1.93 12.89 -0.08
N GLY A 129 -2.31 12.63 1.16
CA GLY A 129 -2.82 13.62 2.09
C GLY A 129 -1.78 13.90 3.16
N ASP A 130 -1.42 15.16 3.35
CA ASP A 130 -0.47 15.59 4.37
C ASP A 130 -1.17 16.43 5.43
N ALA A 131 -1.26 15.90 6.65
CA ALA A 131 -1.93 16.56 7.77
C ALA A 131 -1.14 17.75 8.34
N GLY A 132 0.15 17.85 8.04
CA GLY A 132 1.01 18.92 8.52
C GLY A 132 1.02 20.13 7.59
N THR A 133 0.80 19.92 6.29
CA THR A 133 0.62 21.01 5.31
C THR A 133 -0.86 21.29 5.00
N SER A 134 -1.77 20.43 5.47
CA SER A 134 -3.22 20.48 5.24
C SER A 134 -3.63 20.29 3.77
N LYS A 135 -2.82 19.56 2.99
CA LYS A 135 -2.99 19.43 1.53
C LYS A 135 -3.34 18.01 1.12
N VAL A 136 -4.06 17.91 0.01
CA VAL A 136 -4.09 16.71 -0.84
C VAL A 136 -3.46 17.05 -2.17
N GLU A 137 -2.45 16.27 -2.54
CA GLU A 137 -1.64 16.49 -3.73
C GLU A 137 -1.52 15.20 -4.54
N CYS A 138 -1.23 15.36 -5.82
CA CYS A 138 -0.92 14.26 -6.71
C CYS A 138 0.35 14.57 -7.51
N ILE A 139 1.08 13.53 -7.87
CA ILE A 139 2.22 13.62 -8.77
C ILE A 139 2.19 12.42 -9.71
N ARG A 140 2.70 12.58 -10.93
CA ARG A 140 2.86 11.44 -11.82
C ARG A 140 3.90 10.47 -11.26
N GLU A 141 3.76 9.19 -11.56
CA GLU A 141 4.69 8.14 -11.12
C GLU A 141 6.12 8.29 -11.66
N ASP A 142 6.35 9.18 -12.64
CA ASP A 142 7.68 9.58 -13.13
C ASP A 142 8.30 10.72 -12.31
N GLY A 143 7.59 11.23 -11.29
CA GLY A 143 8.03 12.33 -10.43
C GLY A 143 7.76 13.73 -10.99
N VAL A 144 7.07 13.85 -12.12
CA VAL A 144 6.81 15.14 -12.77
C VAL A 144 5.37 15.61 -12.56
N GLY A 145 5.15 16.92 -12.59
CA GLY A 145 3.80 17.50 -12.59
C GLY A 145 3.07 17.31 -11.28
N ARG A 146 3.70 17.67 -10.16
CA ARG A 146 3.04 17.76 -8.85
C ARG A 146 1.92 18.80 -8.93
N VAL A 147 0.72 18.42 -8.55
CA VAL A 147 -0.49 19.25 -8.55
C VAL A 147 -1.13 19.25 -7.17
N LEU A 148 -1.53 20.45 -6.72
CA LEU A 148 -2.36 20.64 -5.55
C LEU A 148 -3.82 20.41 -5.94
N LEU A 149 -4.50 19.47 -5.28
CA LEU A 149 -5.94 19.27 -5.49
C LEU A 149 -6.79 20.07 -4.51
N THR A 150 -6.32 20.20 -3.26
CA THR A 150 -6.96 21.02 -2.23
C THR A 150 -5.97 21.31 -1.10
N ASP A 151 -6.09 22.49 -0.50
CA ASP A 151 -5.43 22.92 0.75
C ASP A 151 -6.42 22.94 1.94
N SER A 152 -7.62 22.39 1.73
CA SER A 152 -8.70 22.31 2.72
C SER A 152 -8.81 20.89 3.29
N ALA A 153 -7.68 20.27 3.59
CA ALA A 153 -7.59 18.94 4.19
C ALA A 153 -6.82 19.03 5.54
N PRO A 154 -7.45 19.55 6.61
CA PRO A 154 -6.76 19.83 7.87
C PRO A 154 -6.19 18.59 8.58
N TYR A 155 -6.77 17.41 8.40
CA TYR A 155 -6.18 16.17 8.96
C TYR A 155 -6.56 14.92 8.16
N PRO A 156 -6.09 14.79 6.90
CA PRO A 156 -6.26 13.58 6.10
C PRO A 156 -5.58 12.38 6.77
N PHE A 157 -6.25 11.23 6.74
CA PHE A 157 -5.71 9.96 7.23
C PHE A 157 -5.68 8.88 6.15
N GLY A 158 -6.80 8.22 5.86
CA GLY A 158 -6.90 7.22 4.80
C GLY A 158 -7.28 7.86 3.48
N LEU A 159 -6.64 7.49 2.37
CA LEU A 159 -6.92 8.00 1.03
C LEU A 159 -7.29 6.85 0.08
N SER A 160 -8.26 7.09 -0.78
CA SER A 160 -8.62 6.17 -1.86
C SER A 160 -9.09 6.90 -3.11
N TYR A 161 -8.84 6.29 -4.25
CA TYR A 161 -9.30 6.78 -5.55
C TYR A 161 -10.57 6.02 -5.97
N HIS A 162 -11.51 6.73 -6.60
CA HIS A 162 -12.63 6.14 -7.31
C HIS A 162 -13.08 7.02 -8.47
N GLY A 163 -13.11 6.48 -9.68
CA GLY A 163 -13.60 7.18 -10.87
C GLY A 163 -12.71 8.37 -11.28
N ASN A 164 -13.13 9.60 -11.01
CA ASN A 164 -12.31 10.80 -11.26
C ASN A 164 -12.02 11.59 -9.97
N ASN A 165 -12.33 10.99 -8.82
CA ASN A 165 -12.33 11.66 -7.54
C ASN A 165 -11.38 10.96 -6.57
N ILE A 166 -10.90 11.73 -5.61
CA ILE A 166 -10.11 11.26 -4.49
C ILE A 166 -10.94 11.46 -3.24
N PHE A 167 -11.01 10.41 -2.45
CA PHE A 167 -11.70 10.37 -1.18
C PHE A 167 -10.68 10.26 -0.07
N TRP A 168 -10.92 10.97 1.03
CA TRP A 168 -10.11 10.80 2.23
C TRP A 168 -10.95 10.84 3.50
N THR A 169 -10.51 10.14 4.52
CA THR A 169 -11.02 10.32 5.88
C THR A 169 -10.29 11.50 6.52
N ASP A 170 -11.03 12.39 7.18
CA ASP A 170 -10.47 13.56 7.85
C ASP A 170 -10.83 13.55 9.34
N TRP A 171 -9.83 13.60 10.22
CA TRP A 171 -10.06 13.55 11.67
C TRP A 171 -10.61 14.86 12.24
N SER A 172 -10.30 15.99 11.61
CA SER A 172 -10.77 17.30 12.06
C SER A 172 -12.19 17.53 11.59
N GLN A 173 -12.50 17.15 10.34
CA GLN A 173 -13.85 17.28 9.76
C GLN A 173 -14.78 16.14 10.17
N LYS A 174 -14.24 15.02 10.67
CA LYS A 174 -14.99 13.82 11.11
C LYS A 174 -15.89 13.24 10.00
N ALA A 175 -15.43 13.34 8.76
CA ALA A 175 -16.18 12.96 7.58
C ALA A 175 -15.26 12.27 6.56
N VAL A 176 -15.88 11.60 5.60
CA VAL A 176 -15.22 11.27 4.34
C VAL A 176 -15.38 12.46 3.42
N MET A 177 -14.26 13.00 2.97
CA MET A 177 -14.19 14.16 2.10
C MET A 177 -13.90 13.72 0.66
N GLU A 178 -14.33 14.52 -0.30
CA GLU A 178 -14.16 14.25 -1.72
C GLU A 178 -13.64 15.47 -2.49
N VAL A 179 -12.67 15.24 -3.37
CA VAL A 179 -12.17 16.24 -4.31
C VAL A 179 -12.09 15.62 -5.70
N SER A 180 -12.60 16.36 -6.69
CA SER A 180 -12.38 15.98 -8.09
C SER A 180 -10.98 16.38 -8.53
N ARG A 181 -10.40 15.67 -9.50
CA ARG A 181 -9.08 16.03 -10.06
C ARG A 181 -8.98 17.45 -10.64
N GLY A 182 -10.12 18.08 -10.93
CA GLY A 182 -10.18 19.48 -11.37
C GLY A 182 -9.94 20.52 -10.27
N GLY A 183 -9.68 20.10 -9.02
CA GLY A 183 -9.24 21.02 -7.96
C GLY A 183 -10.37 21.77 -7.24
N SER A 184 -11.53 21.13 -7.05
CA SER A 184 -12.60 21.71 -6.24
C SER A 184 -13.23 20.63 -5.36
N PRO A 185 -13.18 20.77 -4.02
CA PRO A 185 -13.90 19.91 -3.09
C PRO A 185 -15.40 19.99 -3.38
N ARG A 186 -16.09 18.85 -3.42
CA ARG A 186 -17.49 18.80 -3.86
C ARG A 186 -18.47 18.23 -2.85
N ALA A 187 -18.02 17.36 -1.95
CA ALA A 187 -18.91 16.71 -1.00
C ALA A 187 -18.17 16.24 0.25
N SER A 188 -18.90 16.22 1.36
CA SER A 188 -18.55 15.47 2.56
C SER A 188 -19.67 14.47 2.83
N LEU A 189 -19.28 13.25 3.17
CA LEU A 189 -20.19 12.25 3.73
C LEU A 189 -19.90 12.19 5.24
N GLU A 190 -20.81 12.77 6.02
CA GLU A 190 -20.80 12.59 7.46
C GLU A 190 -21.16 11.14 7.78
N ILE A 191 -20.27 10.45 8.49
CA ILE A 191 -20.51 9.09 8.96
C ILE A 191 -20.92 9.20 10.44
N PRO A 192 -22.08 8.65 10.86
CA PRO A 192 -22.47 8.64 12.27
C PRO A 192 -21.39 7.96 13.11
N VAL A 193 -20.64 8.75 13.88
CA VAL A 193 -19.48 8.25 14.62
C VAL A 193 -19.90 7.69 15.98
N GLY A 194 -19.62 6.40 16.20
CA GLY A 194 -19.39 5.85 17.53
C GLY A 194 -17.92 5.97 17.92
N GLY A 195 -17.61 6.10 19.21
CA GLY A 195 -16.22 6.15 19.73
C GLY A 195 -15.58 7.55 19.71
N ASN A 196 -14.27 7.62 19.46
CA ASN A 196 -13.46 8.86 19.53
C ASN A 196 -13.64 9.83 18.35
N GLY A 197 -14.55 9.52 17.42
CA GLY A 197 -14.83 10.35 16.25
C GLY A 197 -13.80 10.28 15.12
N ARG A 198 -12.77 9.43 15.20
CA ARG A 198 -11.74 9.31 14.17
C ARG A 198 -12.08 8.23 13.14
N LEU A 199 -11.95 8.59 11.87
CA LEU A 199 -12.07 7.69 10.73
C LEU A 199 -10.67 7.29 10.26
N TYR A 200 -10.41 5.98 10.14
CA TYR A 200 -9.08 5.45 9.81
C TYR A 200 -8.95 5.17 8.30
N GLY A 201 -8.46 3.99 7.91
CA GLY A 201 -8.29 3.61 6.51
C GLY A 201 -9.62 3.62 5.73
N LEU A 202 -9.53 3.99 4.46
CA LEU A 202 -10.62 3.98 3.50
C LEU A 202 -10.14 3.27 2.24
N THR A 203 -10.96 2.40 1.68
CA THR A 203 -10.68 1.78 0.39
C THR A 203 -11.95 1.77 -0.46
N SER A 204 -11.82 2.17 -1.73
CA SER A 204 -12.90 2.00 -2.69
C SER A 204 -12.94 0.55 -3.15
N VAL A 205 -14.09 -0.09 -2.96
CA VAL A 205 -14.32 -1.48 -3.38
C VAL A 205 -15.08 -1.47 -4.70
N THR A 206 -14.36 -1.31 -5.81
CA THR A 206 -14.86 -1.66 -7.15
C THR A 206 -14.35 -3.04 -7.55
N GLU A 207 -14.89 -3.61 -8.63
CA GLU A 207 -14.19 -4.73 -9.27
C GLU A 207 -12.73 -4.31 -9.56
N CYS A 208 -11.79 -5.08 -9.02
CA CYS A 208 -10.38 -4.83 -9.29
C CYS A 208 -10.14 -4.90 -10.80
N PRO A 209 -9.35 -3.98 -11.39
CA PRO A 209 -9.04 -4.02 -12.81
C PRO A 209 -8.53 -5.41 -13.21
N ARG A 210 -9.11 -5.97 -14.29
CA ARG A 210 -8.66 -7.24 -14.86
C ARG A 210 -7.34 -7.03 -15.60
N ILE A 211 -6.25 -7.11 -14.85
CA ILE A 211 -4.88 -6.92 -15.32
C ILE A 211 -4.07 -8.19 -15.07
N ASN A 212 -3.06 -8.41 -15.91
CA ASN A 212 -2.12 -9.52 -15.76
C ASN A 212 -0.70 -8.96 -15.55
N ASN A 213 0.13 -9.75 -14.87
CA ASN A 213 1.57 -9.56 -14.74
C ASN A 213 2.26 -10.94 -14.83
N ALA A 214 3.59 -10.97 -14.70
CA ALA A 214 4.35 -12.21 -14.79
C ALA A 214 4.07 -13.23 -13.65
N CYS A 215 3.31 -12.85 -12.62
CA CYS A 215 2.88 -13.72 -11.53
C CYS A 215 1.46 -14.28 -11.70
N SER A 216 0.69 -13.80 -12.68
CA SER A 216 -0.74 -14.16 -12.85
C SER A 216 -0.99 -15.63 -13.14
N VAL A 217 -0.07 -16.31 -13.84
CA VAL A 217 -0.21 -17.71 -14.23
C VAL A 217 0.72 -18.58 -13.40
N ASN A 218 0.16 -19.58 -12.72
CA ASN A 218 0.91 -20.54 -11.90
C ASN A 218 1.90 -19.86 -10.94
N ASN A 219 1.51 -18.73 -10.36
CA ASN A 219 2.38 -17.95 -9.48
C ASN A 219 3.73 -17.58 -10.11
N GLY A 220 3.73 -17.32 -11.42
CA GLY A 220 4.94 -17.08 -12.21
C GLY A 220 5.94 -18.24 -12.20
N GLY A 221 5.60 -19.45 -11.73
CA GLY A 221 6.53 -20.56 -11.53
C GLY A 221 7.29 -20.55 -10.20
N CYS A 222 7.01 -19.58 -9.32
CA CYS A 222 7.67 -19.46 -8.03
C CYS A 222 7.07 -20.42 -7.00
N ARG A 223 7.93 -20.96 -6.12
CA ARG A 223 7.49 -21.86 -5.04
C ARG A 223 6.78 -21.13 -3.90
N PHE A 224 7.32 -20.00 -3.46
CA PHE A 224 6.86 -19.30 -2.26
C PHE A 224 6.20 -17.98 -2.58
N LEU A 225 6.96 -16.93 -2.89
CA LEU A 225 6.46 -15.63 -3.34
C LEU A 225 6.80 -15.40 -4.82
N CYS A 226 5.86 -14.81 -5.56
CA CYS A 226 6.14 -14.19 -6.86
C CYS A 226 5.88 -12.69 -6.70
N LEU A 227 6.92 -11.89 -6.90
CA LEU A 227 6.90 -10.45 -6.68
C LEU A 227 7.09 -9.77 -8.05
N PRO A 228 6.09 -9.05 -8.58
CA PRO A 228 6.20 -8.43 -9.89
C PRO A 228 7.21 -7.28 -9.87
N THR A 229 7.94 -7.10 -10.97
CA THR A 229 8.90 -6.01 -11.15
C THR A 229 8.55 -5.21 -12.41
N PRO A 230 9.11 -4.00 -12.58
CA PRO A 230 8.86 -3.19 -13.77
C PRO A 230 9.19 -3.93 -15.08
N ASN A 231 8.63 -3.42 -16.19
CA ASN A 231 8.80 -3.98 -17.54
C ASN A 231 8.27 -5.42 -17.70
N GLY A 232 7.28 -5.80 -16.88
CA GLY A 232 6.66 -7.13 -16.94
C GLY A 232 7.53 -8.25 -16.36
N GLY A 233 8.53 -7.92 -15.56
CA GLY A 233 9.36 -8.91 -14.86
C GLY A 233 8.70 -9.46 -13.60
N ARG A 234 9.35 -10.47 -13.00
CA ARG A 234 9.05 -10.95 -11.65
C ARG A 234 10.28 -11.57 -10.99
N THR A 235 10.26 -11.59 -9.66
CA THR A 235 11.27 -12.23 -8.82
C THR A 235 10.58 -13.32 -7.98
N CYS A 236 11.18 -14.52 -7.95
CA CYS A 236 10.79 -15.54 -6.96
C CYS A 236 11.55 -15.28 -5.67
N SER A 237 10.84 -15.25 -4.54
CA SER A 237 11.44 -14.89 -3.25
C SER A 237 11.02 -15.86 -2.15
N CYS A 238 11.93 -16.15 -1.23
CA CYS A 238 11.67 -17.02 -0.09
C CYS A 238 11.13 -16.25 1.13
N PRO A 239 10.37 -16.94 1.98
CA PRO A 239 10.08 -16.50 3.34
C PRO A 239 11.37 -16.35 4.16
N ASP A 240 11.35 -15.55 5.23
CA ASP A 240 12.54 -15.31 6.06
C ASP A 240 13.07 -16.57 6.78
N ASP A 241 12.22 -17.58 7.00
CA ASP A 241 12.56 -18.85 7.63
C ASP A 241 13.10 -19.92 6.66
N VAL A 242 13.31 -19.56 5.38
CA VAL A 242 13.78 -20.48 4.32
C VAL A 242 15.01 -19.91 3.62
N SER A 243 16.00 -20.77 3.36
CA SER A 243 17.20 -20.41 2.58
C SER A 243 16.85 -19.97 1.15
N GLU A 244 17.48 -18.87 0.70
CA GLU A 244 17.28 -18.28 -0.65
C GLU A 244 17.60 -19.25 -1.81
N GLU A 245 18.48 -20.23 -1.58
CA GLU A 245 18.82 -21.26 -2.58
C GLU A 245 17.61 -22.14 -2.97
N THR A 246 16.59 -22.16 -2.11
CA THR A 246 15.38 -22.96 -2.27
C THR A 246 14.27 -22.24 -3.05
N CYS A 247 14.45 -20.95 -3.39
CA CYS A 247 13.40 -20.15 -4.04
C CYS A 247 13.29 -20.35 -5.55
N ASN A 248 14.23 -21.10 -6.13
CA ASN A 248 14.26 -21.35 -7.57
C ASN A 248 12.94 -21.91 -8.08
N GLU A 249 12.66 -21.62 -9.35
CA GLU A 249 11.44 -22.03 -10.05
C GLU A 249 11.16 -23.51 -9.83
N ILE A 250 9.88 -23.87 -9.69
CA ILE A 250 9.47 -25.29 -9.69
C ILE A 250 10.01 -25.85 -11.00
N SER A 251 11.09 -26.62 -10.91
CA SER A 251 11.74 -27.18 -12.08
C SER A 251 10.68 -28.02 -12.77
N VAL A 252 10.25 -27.57 -13.96
CA VAL A 252 9.50 -28.44 -14.86
C VAL A 252 10.45 -29.60 -15.09
N ILE A 253 10.16 -30.73 -14.44
CA ILE A 253 10.82 -31.99 -14.72
C ILE A 253 10.47 -32.26 -16.19
N ARG A 254 11.32 -31.77 -17.10
CA ARG A 254 11.39 -32.29 -18.45
C ARG A 254 11.72 -33.75 -18.25
N LYS A 255 10.70 -34.60 -18.31
CA LYS A 255 10.86 -36.03 -18.54
C LYS A 255 11.69 -36.15 -19.82
N ARG A 256 13.01 -36.27 -19.67
CA ARG A 256 13.86 -36.88 -20.69
C ARG A 256 13.41 -38.33 -20.75
N LYS A 257 12.57 -38.63 -21.73
CA LYS A 257 12.50 -39.97 -22.30
C LYS A 257 13.73 -40.17 -23.17
#